data_AF-A0A6L3SUF1-F1
#
_entry.id   AF-A0A6L3SUF1-F1
#
_cell.length_a   1.000
_cell.length_b   1.000
_cell.length_c   1.000
_cell.angle_alpha   90.00
_cell.angle_beta   90.00
_cell.angle_gamma   90.00
#
_symmetry.space_group_name_H-M   'P 1'
#
loop_
_entity.id
_entity.type
_entity.pdbx_description
1 polymer ?
#
loop_
_entity_poly.entity_id
_entity_poly.type
_entity_poly.pdbx_seq_one_letter_code
_entity_poly.pdbx_strand_id
1 'polypeptide(L)'
;MPDPDSQATPDPSPLRVLVDLNRCQAYAQCCYAAPAHFAIEGREALFYDPAPPAGMRAEIERARISCPVQAIRVEVPGQGLL
;
A
#
# COMPACT_ATOMS: atom_id res chain seq x y z
N MET A 1 4.07 -26.54 16.95
CA MET A 1 4.40 -26.00 15.61
C MET A 1 3.14 -25.33 15.11
N PRO A 2 3.19 -24.08 14.62
CA PRO A 2 2.04 -23.52 13.92
C PRO A 2 1.72 -24.35 12.66
N ASP A 3 0.44 -24.52 12.35
CA ASP A 3 -0.06 -25.33 11.23
C ASP A 3 0.46 -24.83 9.87
N PRO A 4 0.86 -25.74 8.95
CA PRO A 4 1.33 -25.36 7.60
C PRO A 4 0.22 -24.80 6.69
N ASP A 5 -1.05 -24.86 7.12
CA ASP A 5 -2.23 -24.49 6.34
C ASP A 5 -2.91 -23.19 6.83
N SER A 6 -2.27 -22.40 7.70
CA SER A 6 -2.80 -21.10 8.16
C SER A 6 -2.71 -19.99 7.09
N GLN A 7 -2.86 -20.31 5.81
CA GLN A 7 -3.00 -19.33 4.75
C GLN A 7 -4.46 -18.89 4.70
N ALA A 8 -4.77 -17.83 5.45
CA ALA A 8 -6.01 -17.08 5.30
C ALA A 8 -6.28 -16.87 3.79
N THR A 9 -7.40 -17.38 3.29
CA THR A 9 -7.81 -17.10 1.91
C THR A 9 -7.86 -15.58 1.76
N PRO A 10 -7.01 -14.98 0.91
CA PRO A 10 -7.02 -13.53 0.75
C PRO A 10 -8.42 -13.16 0.27
N ASP A 11 -9.02 -12.18 0.96
CA ASP A 11 -10.22 -11.52 0.47
C ASP A 11 -9.96 -11.14 -1.00
N PRO A 12 -10.77 -11.62 -1.97
CA PRO A 12 -10.48 -11.39 -3.37
C PRO A 12 -10.58 -9.91 -3.76
N SER A 13 -11.09 -9.06 -2.86
CA SER A 13 -11.31 -7.65 -3.09
C SER A 13 -9.97 -6.90 -3.06
N PRO A 14 -9.47 -6.40 -4.20
CA PRO A 14 -8.23 -5.63 -4.23
C PRO A 14 -8.37 -4.38 -3.36
N LEU A 15 -7.28 -3.94 -2.76
CA LEU A 15 -7.25 -2.67 -2.04
C LEU A 15 -7.33 -1.53 -3.05
N ARG A 16 -7.69 -0.34 -2.59
CA ARG A 16 -7.59 0.88 -3.37
C ARG A 16 -6.60 1.83 -2.72
N VAL A 17 -5.49 2.10 -3.39
CA VAL A 17 -4.43 3.00 -2.93
C VAL A 17 -4.55 4.33 -3.67
N LEU A 18 -4.63 5.42 -2.91
CA LEU A 18 -4.57 6.77 -3.44
C LEU A 18 -3.35 7.48 -2.87
N VAL A 19 -2.55 8.10 -3.73
CA VAL A 19 -1.43 8.93 -3.31
C VAL A 19 -1.69 10.37 -3.75
N ASP A 20 -1.67 11.28 -2.79
CA ASP A 20 -1.66 12.71 -3.07
C ASP A 20 -0.26 13.12 -3.52
N LEU A 21 -0.04 13.13 -4.84
CA LEU A 21 1.24 13.50 -5.45
C LEU A 21 1.61 14.97 -5.23
N ASN A 22 0.65 15.84 -4.88
CA ASN A 22 0.97 17.23 -4.52
C ASN A 22 1.53 17.35 -3.09
N ARG A 23 1.20 16.39 -2.21
CA ARG A 23 1.77 16.30 -0.86
C ARG A 23 3.02 15.43 -0.79
N CYS A 24 3.21 14.53 -1.76
CA CYS A 24 4.38 13.67 -1.84
C CYS A 24 5.65 14.51 -1.97
N GLN A 25 6.66 14.23 -1.14
CA GLN A 25 7.97 14.89 -1.15
C GLN A 25 9.11 13.89 -1.45
N ALA A 26 8.79 12.78 -2.13
CA ALA A 26 9.77 11.79 -2.59
C ALA A 26 10.74 11.21 -1.51
N TYR A 27 10.34 11.15 -0.23
CA TYR A 27 11.14 10.54 0.86
C TYR A 27 11.41 9.02 0.70
N ALA A 28 10.79 8.38 -0.29
CA ALA A 28 10.94 6.96 -0.65
C ALA A 28 10.64 5.92 0.46
N GLN A 29 10.08 6.32 1.60
CA GLN A 29 9.78 5.39 2.70
C GLN A 29 8.78 4.29 2.31
N CYS A 30 7.79 4.64 1.49
CA CYS A 30 6.85 3.67 0.92
C CYS A 30 7.54 2.64 0.03
N CYS A 31 8.59 3.02 -0.71
CA CYS A 31 9.36 2.12 -1.56
C CYS A 31 10.15 1.09 -0.74
N TYR A 32 10.63 1.46 0.46
CA TYR A 32 11.25 0.49 1.36
C TYR A 32 10.22 -0.43 2.03
N ALA A 33 9.04 0.10 2.37
CA ALA A 33 8.01 -0.64 3.08
C ALA A 33 7.25 -1.66 2.20
N ALA A 34 7.08 -1.34 0.92
CA ALA A 34 6.36 -2.14 -0.07
C ALA A 34 6.97 -1.97 -1.49
N PRO A 35 8.19 -2.46 -1.73
CA PRO A 35 8.93 -2.24 -2.98
C PRO A 35 8.25 -2.82 -4.23
N ALA A 36 7.35 -3.79 -4.06
CA ALA A 36 6.58 -4.36 -5.17
C ALA A 36 5.48 -3.41 -5.69
N HIS A 37 5.10 -2.38 -4.92
CA HIS A 37 3.94 -1.52 -5.21
C HIS A 37 4.28 -0.02 -5.26
N PHE A 38 5.49 0.37 -4.89
CA PHE A 38 5.93 1.76 -4.92
C PHE A 38 7.36 1.86 -5.44
N ALA A 39 7.59 2.73 -6.41
CA ALA A 39 8.90 3.02 -6.96
C ALA A 39 9.10 4.52 -7.18
N ILE A 40 10.27 5.05 -6.84
CA ILE A 40 10.70 6.36 -7.32
C ILE A 40 11.48 6.14 -8.61
N GLU A 41 11.07 6.78 -9.68
CA GLU A 41 11.82 6.81 -10.93
C GLU A 41 12.32 8.23 -11.23
N GLY A 42 13.49 8.31 -11.86
CA GLY A 42 14.15 9.57 -12.15
C GLY A 42 14.53 10.32 -10.88
N ARG A 43 14.29 11.63 -10.84
CA ARG A 43 14.67 12.45 -9.68
C ARG A 43 13.69 12.31 -8.51
N GLU A 44 12.37 12.37 -8.78
CA GLU A 44 11.35 12.49 -7.72
C GLU A 44 9.97 11.91 -8.10
N ALA A 45 9.83 11.23 -9.24
CA ALA A 45 8.52 10.76 -9.69
C ALA A 45 8.14 9.46 -8.98
N LEU A 46 7.09 9.50 -8.15
CA LEU A 46 6.54 8.31 -7.51
C LEU A 46 5.56 7.59 -8.43
N PHE A 47 5.89 6.34 -8.75
CA PHE A 47 5.03 5.35 -9.37
C PHE A 47 4.48 4.43 -8.30
N TYR A 48 3.21 4.05 -8.42
CA TYR A 48 2.58 3.15 -7.47
C TYR A 48 1.47 2.31 -8.11
N ASP A 49 1.20 1.15 -7.51
CA ASP A 49 0.07 0.30 -7.85
C ASP A 49 -1.20 0.82 -7.15
N PRO A 50 -2.22 1.29 -7.89
CA PRO A 50 -3.45 1.80 -7.31
C PRO A 50 -4.39 0.70 -6.80
N ALA A 51 -4.18 -0.56 -7.21
CA ALA A 51 -5.08 -1.67 -6.92
C ALA A 51 -4.34 -2.94 -6.46
N PRO A 52 -3.51 -2.89 -5.40
CA PRO A 52 -2.75 -4.04 -4.94
C PRO A 52 -3.68 -5.14 -4.40
N PRO A 53 -3.28 -6.41 -4.53
CA PRO A 53 -4.07 -7.54 -4.05
C PRO A 53 -4.22 -7.50 -2.53
N ALA A 54 -5.34 -8.01 -2.00
CA ALA A 54 -5.64 -7.94 -0.56
C ALA A 54 -4.58 -8.61 0.33
N GLY A 55 -3.90 -9.65 -0.19
CA GLY A 55 -2.79 -10.31 0.50
C GLY A 55 -1.64 -9.37 0.86
N MET A 56 -1.51 -8.24 0.15
CA MET A 56 -0.47 -7.23 0.39
C MET A 56 -0.90 -6.13 1.37
N ARG A 57 -2.07 -6.25 2.01
CA ARG A 57 -2.60 -5.24 2.95
C ARG A 57 -1.59 -4.84 4.02
N ALA A 58 -0.86 -5.78 4.60
CA ALA A 58 0.13 -5.48 5.62
C ALA A 58 1.28 -4.61 5.07
N GLU A 59 1.78 -4.90 3.88
CA GLU A 59 2.82 -4.12 3.20
C GLU A 59 2.33 -2.72 2.83
N ILE A 60 1.14 -2.64 2.22
CA ILE A 60 0.51 -1.37 1.84
C ILE A 60 0.23 -0.49 3.06
N GLU A 61 -0.19 -1.07 4.18
CA GLU A 61 -0.40 -0.33 5.43
C GLU A 61 0.92 0.15 6.03
N ARG A 62 1.98 -0.67 5.99
CA ARG A 62 3.33 -0.23 6.38
C ARG A 62 3.79 0.94 5.53
N ALA A 63 3.57 0.90 4.21
CA ALA A 63 3.88 2.01 3.32
C ALA A 63 3.10 3.27 3.71
N ARG A 64 1.80 3.13 4.03
CA ARG A 64 0.93 4.23 4.47
C ARG A 64 1.47 4.93 5.72
N ILE A 65 1.78 4.18 6.78
CA ILE A 65 2.27 4.73 8.05
C ILE A 65 3.71 5.27 7.95
N SER A 66 4.51 4.75 7.01
CA SER A 66 5.89 5.20 6.79
C SER A 66 5.97 6.58 6.13
N CYS A 67 4.88 7.05 5.51
CA CYS A 67 4.86 8.33 4.81
C CYS A 67 4.83 9.50 5.80
N PRO A 68 5.93 10.29 5.94
CA PRO A 68 6.04 11.33 6.96
C PRO A 68 5.05 12.48 6.76
N VAL A 69 4.61 12.68 5.51
CA VAL A 69 3.66 13.73 5.09
C VAL A 69 2.24 13.20 4.93
N GLN A 70 1.99 11.92 5.26
CA GLN A 70 0.68 11.27 5.20
C GLN A 70 -0.03 11.44 3.84
N ALA A 71 0.72 11.25 2.74
CA ALA A 71 0.20 11.40 1.38
C ALA A 71 -0.59 10.16 0.89
N ILE A 72 -0.50 9.03 1.58
CA ILE A 72 -1.07 7.75 1.14
C ILE A 72 -2.41 7.49 1.87
N ARG A 73 -3.45 7.14 1.11
CA ARG A 73 -4.73 6.63 1.60
C ARG A 73 -4.97 5.23 1.06
N VAL A 74 -5.56 4.38 1.90
CA VAL A 74 -5.87 2.99 1.57
C VAL A 74 -7.33 2.75 1.91
N GLU A 75 -8.10 2.28 0.93
CA GLU A 75 -9.50 1.92 1.08
C GLU A 75 -9.67 0.43 0.77
N VAL A 76 -10.64 -0.18 1.44
CA VAL A 76 -11.03 -1.57 1.18
C VAL A 76 -12.42 -1.52 0.55
N PRO A 77 -12.57 -1.89 -0.73
CA PRO A 77 -13.88 -1.98 -1.37
C PRO A 77 -14.78 -2.90 -0.53
N GLY A 78 -15.95 -2.40 -0.13
CA GLY A 78 -16.90 -3.14 0.71
C GLY A 78 -16.76 -2.94 2.23
N GLN A 79 -15.73 -2.24 2.73
CA GLN A 79 -15.66 -1.81 4.14
C GLN A 79 -16.15 -0.38 4.36
N GLY A 80 -17.11 0.05 3.54
CA GLY A 80 -17.86 1.30 3.73
C GLY A 80 -19.32 1.01 4.03
N LEU A 81 -19.65 0.52 5.22
CA LEU A 81 -20.98 0.72 5.80
C LEU A 81 -20.96 0.63 7.34
N LEU A 82 -21.45 1.72 7.95
CA LEU A 82 -21.63 2.10 9.36
C LEU A 82 -20.40 2.75 10.03
#